data_AF-A0A971GLR5-F1
#
_entry.id   AF-A0A971GLR5-F1
#
_cell.length_a   1.000
_cell.length_b   1.000
_cell.length_c   1.000
_cell.angle_alpha   90.00
_cell.angle_beta   90.00
_cell.angle_gamma   90.00
#
_symmetry.space_group_name_H-M   'P 1'
#
loop_
_entity.id
_entity.type
_entity.pdbx_description
1 polymer ?
#
loop_
_entity_poly.entity_id
_entity_poly.type
_entity_poly.pdbx_seq_one_letter_code
_entity_poly.pdbx_strand_id
1 'polypeptide(L)'
;MPEGSDYQKSIAFLCRDFLDQVEEIKELARENDLLDQITAAIINEGDEDLFHIRNLEAHLFRYESRLLSIYSKNPENAHLDALYRRCASLREMCANLLREVVKDAGE
;
A
#
# COMPACT_ATOMS: atom_id res chain seq x y z
N MET A 1 1.72 -6.99 22.36
CA MET A 1 1.65 -7.63 21.03
C MET A 1 2.82 -7.12 20.19
N PRO A 2 3.96 -7.83 20.16
CA PRO A 2 5.10 -7.45 19.32
C PRO A 2 4.89 -7.79 17.84
N GLU A 3 4.22 -8.92 17.56
CA GLU A 3 4.09 -9.49 16.21
C GLU A 3 3.29 -8.61 15.23
N GLY A 4 2.29 -7.88 15.73
CA GLY A 4 1.50 -6.97 14.89
C GLY A 4 2.32 -5.78 14.37
N SER A 5 3.24 -5.23 15.19
CA SER A 5 4.09 -4.12 14.79
C SER A 5 5.12 -4.52 13.72
N ASP A 6 5.66 -5.74 13.81
CA ASP A 6 6.62 -6.25 12.84
C ASP A 6 5.98 -6.51 11.47
N TYR A 7 4.73 -6.99 11.44
CA TYR A 7 4.00 -7.19 10.19
C TYR A 7 3.59 -5.87 9.52
N GLN A 8 3.12 -4.87 10.30
CA GLN A 8 2.85 -3.52 9.78
C GLN A 8 4.06 -2.90 9.09
N LYS A 9 5.23 -2.97 9.74
CA LYS A 9 6.50 -2.48 9.18
C LYS A 9 6.88 -3.23 7.91
N SER A 10 6.66 -4.54 7.87
CA SER A 10 6.91 -5.35 6.67
C SER A 10 6.06 -4.88 5.48
N ILE A 11 4.77 -4.60 5.70
CA ILE A 11 3.88 -4.02 4.67
C ILE A 11 4.42 -2.66 4.21
N ALA A 12 4.82 -1.80 5.14
CA ALA A 12 5.34 -0.47 4.82
C ALA A 12 6.64 -0.54 3.99
N PHE A 13 7.58 -1.43 4.33
CA PHE A 13 8.79 -1.65 3.53
C PHE A 13 8.47 -2.14 2.12
N LEU A 14 7.55 -3.10 1.96
CA LEU A 14 7.14 -3.57 0.63
C LEU A 14 6.50 -2.47 -0.22
N CYS A 15 5.81 -1.52 0.41
CA CYS A 15 5.28 -0.34 -0.25
C CYS A 15 6.39 0.64 -0.68
N ARG A 16 7.49 0.77 0.08
CA ARG A 16 8.66 1.54 -0.33
C ARG A 16 9.41 0.89 -1.49
N ASP A 17 9.58 -0.43 -1.47
CA ASP A 17 10.13 -1.13 -2.64
C ASP A 17 9.26 -0.92 -3.89
N PHE A 18 7.94 -0.82 -3.71
CA PHE A 18 7.02 -0.50 -4.80
C PHE A 18 7.18 0.93 -5.32
N LEU A 19 7.44 1.91 -4.43
CA LEU A 19 7.71 3.30 -4.82
C LEU A 19 8.89 3.40 -5.81
N ASP A 20 9.97 2.66 -5.56
CA ASP A 20 11.14 2.64 -6.45
C ASP A 20 10.81 2.14 -7.86
N GLN A 21 9.77 1.32 -8.02
CA GLN A 21 9.34 0.80 -9.33
C GLN A 21 8.41 1.75 -10.09
N VAL A 22 7.80 2.73 -9.42
CA VAL A 22 6.79 3.64 -9.98
C VAL A 22 7.27 5.09 -10.04
N GLU A 23 8.50 5.37 -9.60
CA GLU A 23 9.10 6.71 -9.55
C GLU A 23 9.07 7.41 -10.92
N GLU A 24 9.31 6.66 -12.01
CA GLU A 24 9.37 7.24 -13.36
C GLU A 24 7.98 7.62 -13.93
N ILE A 25 6.89 7.16 -13.32
CA ILE A 25 5.52 7.43 -13.76
C ILE A 25 5.06 8.76 -13.17
N LYS A 26 5.36 9.86 -13.87
CA LYS A 26 5.10 11.24 -13.42
C LYS A 26 3.64 11.50 -13.04
N GLU A 27 2.68 10.83 -13.68
CA GLU A 27 1.25 10.92 -13.37
C GLU A 27 0.88 10.45 -11.95
N LEU A 28 1.80 9.75 -11.27
CA LEU A 28 1.63 9.21 -9.92
C LEU A 28 2.45 9.97 -8.86
N ALA A 29 3.15 11.05 -9.23
CA ALA A 29 4.06 11.75 -8.31
C ALA A 29 3.39 12.14 -6.97
N ARG A 30 2.16 12.66 -7.01
CA ARG A 30 1.42 13.03 -5.80
C ARG A 30 1.08 11.80 -4.94
N GLU A 31 0.79 10.67 -5.56
CA GLU A 31 0.48 9.43 -4.87
C GLU A 31 1.74 8.83 -4.27
N ASN A 32 2.88 8.98 -4.94
CA ASN A 32 4.18 8.56 -4.46
C ASN A 32 4.54 9.32 -3.16
N ASP A 33 4.41 10.65 -3.17
CA ASP A 33 4.70 11.49 -2.01
C ASP A 33 3.85 11.10 -0.78
N LEU A 34 2.56 10.85 -1.01
CA LEU A 34 1.64 10.44 0.06
C LEU A 34 1.93 9.02 0.57
N LEU A 35 2.28 8.10 -0.32
CA LEU A 35 2.64 6.73 0.06
C LEU A 35 3.96 6.71 0.86
N ASP A 36 4.95 7.52 0.48
CA ASP A 36 6.20 7.65 1.24
C ASP A 36 5.94 8.22 2.64
N GLN A 37 5.10 9.25 2.77
CA GLN A 37 4.73 9.82 4.07
C GLN A 37 4.04 8.80 5.00
N ILE A 38 3.06 8.05 4.47
CA ILE A 38 2.33 7.04 5.27
C ILE A 38 3.29 5.92 5.71
N THR A 39 4.11 5.42 4.79
CA THR A 39 5.04 4.32 5.09
C THR A 39 6.15 4.75 6.06
N ALA A 40 6.64 5.99 5.95
CA ALA A 40 7.59 6.56 6.89
C ALA A 40 7.01 6.63 8.32
N ALA A 41 5.74 7.03 8.48
CA ALA A 41 5.08 7.04 9.79
C ALA A 41 5.02 5.63 10.41
N ILE A 42 4.57 4.62 9.64
CA ILE A 42 4.49 3.24 10.11
C ILE A 42 5.88 2.70 10.53
N ILE A 43 6.91 2.99 9.74
CA ILE A 43 8.27 2.48 9.99
C ILE A 43 8.89 3.14 11.23
N ASN A 44 8.78 4.45 11.35
CA ASN A 44 9.49 5.23 12.37
C ASN A 44 8.74 5.32 13.69
N GLU A 45 7.43 5.50 13.64
CA GLU A 45 6.57 5.78 14.79
C GLU A 45 5.81 4.52 15.25
N GLY A 46 5.59 3.57 14.34
CA GLY A 46 4.70 2.43 14.57
C GLY A 46 3.24 2.80 14.35
N ASP A 47 2.32 1.84 14.52
CA ASP A 47 0.90 2.05 14.25
C ASP A 47 0.02 1.24 15.23
N GLU A 48 -0.03 1.69 16.49
CA GLU A 48 -0.64 0.95 17.60
C GLU A 48 -2.15 0.65 17.39
N ASP A 49 -2.88 1.53 16.72
CA ASP A 49 -4.33 1.44 16.50
C ASP A 49 -4.73 1.15 15.03
N LEU A 50 -3.74 0.75 14.22
CA LEU A 50 -3.87 0.52 12.78
C LEU A 50 -4.37 1.74 11.99
N PHE A 51 -4.25 2.95 12.55
CA PHE A 51 -4.67 4.17 11.87
C PHE A 51 -3.91 4.39 10.56
N HIS A 52 -2.59 4.23 10.59
CA HIS A 52 -1.75 4.41 9.41
C HIS A 52 -1.96 3.29 8.38
N ILE A 53 -2.20 2.05 8.80
CA ILE A 53 -2.57 0.93 7.92
C ILE A 53 -3.93 1.16 7.25
N ARG A 54 -4.93 1.68 7.95
CA ARG A 54 -6.22 2.07 7.33
C ARG A 54 -6.01 3.15 6.27
N ASN A 55 -5.18 4.15 6.58
CA ASN A 55 -4.83 5.19 5.63
C ASN A 55 -4.06 4.64 4.42
N LEU A 56 -3.15 3.69 4.66
CA LEU A 56 -2.38 3.01 3.62
C LEU A 56 -3.28 2.21 2.68
N GLU A 57 -4.22 1.41 3.20
CA GLU A 57 -5.18 0.65 2.38
C GLU A 57 -6.02 1.59 1.50
N ALA A 58 -6.57 2.65 2.10
CA ALA A 58 -7.39 3.62 1.38
C ALA A 58 -6.59 4.38 0.30
N HIS A 59 -5.31 4.66 0.56
CA HIS A 59 -4.42 5.28 -0.41
C HIS A 59 -4.09 4.31 -1.55
N LEU A 60 -3.73 3.07 -1.24
CA LEU A 60 -3.45 2.02 -2.23
C LEU A 60 -4.66 1.72 -3.12
N PHE A 61 -5.90 1.82 -2.61
CA PHE A 61 -7.10 1.70 -3.45
C PHE A 61 -7.20 2.80 -4.52
N ARG A 62 -6.89 4.04 -4.15
CA ARG A 62 -6.86 5.17 -5.09
C ARG A 62 -5.70 5.03 -6.07
N TYR A 63 -4.56 4.58 -5.57
CA TYR A 63 -3.36 4.31 -6.36
C TYR A 63 -3.65 3.25 -7.43
N GLU A 64 -4.23 2.11 -7.04
CA GLU A 64 -4.67 1.01 -7.91
C GLU A 64 -5.58 1.52 -9.03
N SER A 65 -6.57 2.36 -8.68
CA SER A 65 -7.49 2.95 -9.66
C SER A 65 -6.78 3.85 -10.70
N ARG A 66 -5.74 4.58 -10.28
CA ARG A 66 -4.93 5.40 -11.20
C ARG A 66 -4.05 4.55 -12.10
N LEU A 67 -3.39 3.53 -11.54
CA LEU A 67 -2.62 2.58 -12.33
C LEU A 67 -3.50 1.89 -13.38
N LEU A 68 -4.71 1.47 -13.03
CA LEU A 68 -5.67 0.90 -13.97
C LEU A 68 -6.04 1.89 -15.08
N SER A 69 -6.20 3.17 -14.76
CA SER A 69 -6.46 4.22 -15.76
C SER A 69 -5.28 4.42 -16.72
N ILE A 70 -4.04 4.31 -16.24
CA ILE A 70 -2.83 4.40 -17.07
C ILE A 70 -2.69 3.13 -17.93
N TYR A 71 -2.86 1.96 -17.32
CA TYR A 71 -2.80 0.66 -18.00
C TYR A 71 -3.87 0.52 -19.08
N SER A 72 -5.10 0.96 -18.84
CA SER A 72 -6.18 0.87 -19.84
C SER A 72 -5.93 1.67 -21.13
N LYS A 73 -5.03 2.66 -21.08
CA LYS A 73 -4.55 3.39 -22.28
C LYS A 73 -3.44 2.67 -23.03
N ASN A 74 -2.73 1.75 -22.35
CA ASN A 74 -1.60 0.99 -22.87
C ASN A 74 -1.67 -0.49 -22.43
N PRO A 75 -2.70 -1.26 -22.84
CA PRO A 75 -2.96 -2.59 -22.30
C PRO A 75 -1.89 -3.63 -22.64
N GLU A 76 -1.07 -3.39 -23.66
CA GLU A 76 0.05 -4.27 -24.04
C GLU A 76 1.30 -4.06 -23.14
N ASN A 77 1.28 -3.06 -22.26
CA ASN A 77 2.40 -2.78 -21.37
C ASN A 77 2.37 -3.71 -20.16
N ALA A 78 3.09 -4.84 -20.28
CA ALA A 78 3.22 -5.84 -19.22
C ALA A 78 3.80 -5.28 -17.90
N HIS A 79 4.63 -4.22 -17.96
CA HIS A 79 5.15 -3.59 -16.75
C HIS A 79 4.03 -2.86 -15.98
N LEU A 80 3.13 -2.15 -16.66
CA LEU A 80 1.97 -1.51 -16.02
C LEU A 80 0.99 -2.53 -15.42
N ASP A 81 0.77 -3.69 -16.07
CA ASP A 81 -0.02 -4.78 -15.50
C ASP A 81 0.63 -5.33 -14.21
N ALA A 82 1.95 -5.56 -14.24
CA ALA A 82 2.69 -6.03 -13.07
C ALA A 82 2.61 -5.04 -11.89
N LEU A 83 2.75 -3.74 -12.16
CA LEU A 83 2.59 -2.68 -11.15
C LEU A 83 1.17 -2.63 -10.57
N TYR A 84 0.16 -2.71 -11.44
CA TYR A 84 -1.24 -2.74 -11.01
C TYR A 84 -1.52 -3.92 -10.07
N ARG A 85 -1.10 -5.13 -10.45
CA ARG A 85 -1.28 -6.33 -9.61
C ARG A 85 -0.49 -6.23 -8.30
N ARG A 86 0.73 -5.70 -8.34
CA ARG A 86 1.54 -5.50 -7.13
C ARG A 86 0.86 -4.52 -6.16
N CYS A 87 0.30 -3.42 -6.66
CA CYS A 87 -0.47 -2.49 -5.86
C CYS A 87 -1.70 -3.16 -5.21
N ALA A 88 -2.43 -3.99 -5.97
CA ALA A 88 -3.57 -4.73 -5.45
C ALA A 88 -3.17 -5.73 -4.34
N SER A 89 -2.06 -6.44 -4.50
CA SER A 89 -1.53 -7.34 -3.46
C SER A 89 -1.14 -6.60 -2.18
N LEU A 90 -0.46 -5.44 -2.29
CA LEU A 90 -0.10 -4.62 -1.12
C LEU A 90 -1.35 -4.14 -0.37
N ARG A 91 -2.38 -3.74 -1.11
CA ARG A 91 -3.67 -3.34 -0.55
C ARG A 91 -4.34 -4.51 0.17
N GLU A 92 -4.33 -5.70 -0.44
CA GLU A 92 -4.90 -6.91 0.15
C GLU A 92 -4.21 -7.27 1.47
N MET A 93 -2.89 -7.13 1.56
CA MET A 93 -2.16 -7.33 2.82
C MET A 93 -2.67 -6.40 3.93
N CYS A 94 -2.88 -5.11 3.62
CA CYS A 94 -3.47 -4.16 4.57
C CYS A 94 -4.88 -4.58 4.97
N ALA A 95 -5.73 -4.93 3.99
CA ALA A 95 -7.11 -5.34 4.23
C ALA A 95 -7.22 -6.63 5.06
N ASN A 96 -6.27 -7.55 4.93
CA ASN A 96 -6.24 -8.79 5.70
C ASN A 96 -5.85 -8.51 7.16
N LEU A 97 -4.80 -7.70 7.38
CA LEU A 97 -4.41 -7.25 8.71
C LEU A 97 -5.56 -6.54 9.45
N LEU A 98 -6.26 -5.64 8.76
CA LEU A 98 -7.41 -4.93 9.32
C LEU A 98 -8.58 -5.87 9.69
N ARG A 99 -8.77 -6.95 8.93
CA ARG A 99 -9.83 -7.93 9.18
C ARG A 99 -9.49 -8.89 10.31
N GLU A 100 -8.23 -9.26 10.48
CA GLU A 100 -7.77 -10.11 11.59
C GLU A 100 -8.03 -9.42 12.93
N VAL A 101 -7.67 -8.14 13.07
CA VAL A 101 -7.91 -7.39 14.32
C VAL A 101 -9.40 -7.22 14.65
N VAL A 102 -10.28 -7.12 13.65
CA VAL A 102 -11.73 -7.06 13.89
C VAL A 102 -12.28 -8.39 14.41
N LYS A 103 -11.71 -9.53 14.00
CA LYS A 103 -12.13 -10.85 14.51
C LYS A 103 -11.72 -11.03 15.96
N ASP A 104 -10.51 -10.61 16.32
CA ASP A 104 -9.98 -10.75 17.68
C ASP A 104 -10.68 -9.83 18.70
N ALA A 105 -11.28 -8.73 18.26
CA ALA A 105 -12.05 -7.81 19.12
C ALA A 105 -13.50 -8.26 19.40
N GLY A 106 -13.94 -9.38 18.81
CA GLY A 106 -15.31 -9.90 18.86
C GLY A 106 -15.52 -11.18 19.68
N GLU A 107 -14.48 -11.70 20.34
CA GLU A 107 -14.53 -12.81 21.32
C GLU A 107 -14.34 -12.32 22.75
#